data_AF-A0A9X3CED4-F1
#
_entry.id   AF-A0A9X3CED4-F1
#
_cell.length_a   1.000
_cell.length_b   1.000
_cell.length_c   1.000
_cell.angle_alpha   90.00
_cell.angle_beta   90.00
_cell.angle_gamma   90.00
#
_symmetry.space_group_name_H-M   'P 1'
#
loop_
_entity.id
_entity.type
_entity.pdbx_description
1 polymer ?
#
loop_
_entity_poly.entity_id
_entity_poly.type
_entity_poly.pdbx_seq_one_letter_code
_entity_poly.pdbx_strand_id
1 'polypeptide(L)' 'MELLTNPWVISIIVVGIIVGNIAALKYTAKMKFGQMEKKDQLDRLNELDKARRAEEENEKRD' A
#
# COMPACT_ATOMS: atom_id res chain seq x y z
N MET A 1 18.85 -39.38 -0.25
CA MET A 1 18.74 -38.96 1.16
C MET A 1 19.80 -37.92 1.54
N GLU A 2 21.03 -38.01 1.04
CA GLU A 2 22.12 -37.06 1.36
C GLU A 2 21.95 -35.67 0.75
N LEU A 3 21.34 -35.55 -0.44
CA LEU A 3 21.09 -34.26 -1.09
C LEU A 3 20.08 -33.39 -0.33
N LEU A 4 19.05 -33.99 0.29
CA LEU A 4 17.98 -33.28 0.99
C LEU A 4 18.38 -32.90 2.43
N THR A 5 19.27 -33.67 3.05
CA THR A 5 19.80 -33.43 4.41
C THR A 5 21.16 -32.73 4.42
N ASN A 6 21.60 -32.22 3.27
CA ASN A 6 22.82 -31.44 3.18
C ASN A 6 22.59 -30.06 3.85
N PRO A 7 23.42 -29.64 4.82
CA PRO A 7 23.22 -28.39 5.58
C PRO A 7 23.09 -27.15 4.68
N TRP A 8 23.76 -27.14 3.53
CA TRP A 8 23.66 -26.03 2.57
C TRP A 8 22.28 -25.95 1.92
N VAL A 9 21.70 -27.09 1.56
CA VAL A 9 20.38 -27.18 0.90
C VAL A 9 19.27 -26.78 1.85
N ILE A 10 19.36 -27.21 3.13
CA ILE A 10 18.41 -26.83 4.18
C ILE A 10 18.41 -25.31 4.38
N SER A 11 19.59 -24.67 4.37
CA SER A 11 19.69 -23.21 4.55
C SER A 11 18.97 -22.43 3.44
N ILE A 12 19.07 -22.88 2.18
CA ILE A 12 18.40 -22.22 1.05
C ILE A 12 16.88 -22.32 1.20
N ILE A 13 16.37 -23.48 1.62
CA ILE A 13 14.95 -23.69 1.84
C ILE A 13 14.44 -22.77 2.97
N VAL A 14 15.15 -22.70 4.10
CA VAL A 14 14.77 -21.84 5.23
C VAL A 14 14.77 -20.37 4.84
N VAL A 15 15.81 -19.90 4.15
CA VAL A 15 15.87 -18.51 3.64
C VAL A 15 14.73 -18.25 2.64
N GLY A 16 14.42 -19.21 1.77
CA GLY A 16 13.30 -19.13 0.82
C GLY A 16 11.94 -19.00 1.52
N ILE A 17 11.70 -19.75 2.60
CA ILE A 17 10.47 -19.65 3.40
C ILE A 17 10.39 -18.27 4.09
N ILE A 18 11.51 -17.78 4.64
CA ILE A 18 11.56 -16.47 5.30
C ILE A 18 11.27 -15.35 4.29
N VAL A 19 11.97 -15.34 3.15
CA VAL A 19 11.77 -14.32 2.10
C VAL A 19 10.37 -14.45 1.48
N GLY A 20 9.86 -15.66 1.29
CA GLY A 20 8.49 -15.91 0.81
C GLY A 20 7.43 -15.34 1.75
N ASN A 21 7.58 -15.54 3.06
CA ASN A 21 6.69 -14.96 4.07
C ASN A 21 6.80 -13.43 4.12
N ILE A 22 8.01 -12.88 4.07
CA ILE A 22 8.21 -11.42 4.03
C ILE A 22 7.63 -10.83 2.73
N ALA A 23 7.78 -11.50 1.60
CA ALA A 23 7.22 -11.08 0.33
C ALA A 23 5.68 -11.08 0.36
N ALA A 24 5.06 -12.11 0.94
CA ALA A 24 3.61 -12.15 1.16
C ALA A 24 3.14 -11.00 2.07
N LEU A 25 3.89 -10.71 3.14
CA LEU A 25 3.61 -9.58 4.03
C LEU A 25 3.82 -8.22 3.35
N LYS A 26 4.83 -8.09 2.49
CA LYS A 26 5.05 -6.88 1.70
C LYS A 26 3.95 -6.70 0.67
N TYR A 27 3.50 -7.78 0.03
CA TYR A 27 2.41 -7.75 -0.94
C TYR A 27 1.07 -7.42 -0.26
N THR A 28 0.80 -7.98 0.93
CA THR A 28 -0.41 -7.67 1.71
C THR A 28 -0.37 -6.26 2.30
N ALA A 29 0.79 -5.77 2.76
CA ALA A 29 0.94 -4.42 3.29
C ALA A 29 0.90 -3.35 2.19
N LYS A 30 1.37 -3.64 0.97
CA LYS A 30 1.29 -2.70 -0.17
C LYS A 30 -0.17 -2.45 -0.61
N MET A 31 -1.10 -3.36 -0.30
CA MET A 31 -2.54 -3.12 -0.52
C MET A 31 -3.08 -2.01 0.39
N LYS A 32 -2.59 -1.89 1.63
CA LYS A 32 -2.99 -0.79 2.52
C LYS A 32 -2.35 0.55 2.15
N PHE A 33 -1.08 0.55 1.76
CA PHE A 33 -0.39 1.80 1.37
C PHE A 33 -0.96 2.43 0.09
N GLY A 34 -1.26 1.63 -0.95
CA GLY A 34 -1.84 2.15 -2.19
C GLY A 34 -3.29 2.64 -2.06
N GLN A 35 -4.05 2.13 -1.08
CA GLN A 35 -5.43 2.58 -0.81
C GLN A 35 -5.47 3.83 0.10
N MET A 36 -4.51 3.99 1.01
CA MET A 36 -4.39 5.18 1.85
C MET A 36 -4.07 6.43 1.02
N GLU A 37 -3.12 6.31 0.08
CA GLU A 37 -2.72 7.43 -0.79
C GLU A 37 -3.87 7.89 -1.71
N LYS A 38 -4.66 6.95 -2.25
CA LYS A 38 -5.84 7.27 -3.07
C LYS A 38 -6.97 7.90 -2.26
N LYS A 39 -7.15 7.49 -0.99
CA LYS A 39 -8.14 8.12 -0.10
C LYS A 39 -7.76 9.55 0.25
N ASP A 40 -6.49 9.80 0.58
CA ASP A 40 -5.99 11.16 0.92
C ASP A 40 -6.17 12.14 -0.25
N GLN A 41 -5.82 11.71 -1.48
CA GLN A 41 -6.01 12.55 -2.67
C GLN A 41 -7.49 12.84 -2.96
N LEU A 42 -8.38 11.87 -2.77
CA LEU A 42 -9.80 12.04 -3.05
C LEU A 42 -10.47 12.97 -2.03
N ASP A 43 -10.06 12.89 -0.75
CA ASP A 43 -10.57 13.76 0.32
C ASP A 43 -10.16 15.22 0.08
N ARG A 44 -8.87 15.46 -0.21
CA ARG A 44 -8.35 16.79 -0.57
C ARG A 44 -9.05 17.41 -1.77
N LEU A 45 -9.30 16.62 -2.82
CA LEU A 45 -9.98 17.11 -4.02
C LEU A 45 -11.43 17.53 -3.71
N ASN A 46 -12.11 16.79 -2.84
CA ASN A 46 -13.48 17.09 -2.43
C ASN A 46 -13.56 18.37 -1.58
N GLU A 47 -12.59 18.61 -0.71
CA GLU A 47 -12.48 19.87 0.06
C GLU A 47 -12.25 21.08 -0.85
N LEU A 48 -11.34 20.98 -1.83
CA LEU A 48 -11.05 22.02 -2.81
C LEU A 48 -12.27 22.40 -3.65
N ASP A 49 -13.04 21.40 -4.10
CA ASP A 49 -14.26 21.64 -4.87
C ASP A 49 -15.35 22.32 -4.03
N LYS A 50 -15.45 21.95 -2.76
CA LYS A 50 -16.43 22.54 -1.83
C LYS A 50 -16.09 23.99 -1.50
N ALA A 51 -14.81 24.30 -1.32
CA ALA A 51 -14.33 25.66 -1.12
C ALA A 51 -14.60 26.53 -2.36
N ARG A 52 -14.27 26.03 -3.55
CA ARG A 52 -14.48 26.74 -4.81
C ARG A 52 -15.97 27.03 -5.08
N ARG A 53 -16.84 26.06 -4.79
CA ARG A 53 -18.31 26.26 -4.89
C ARG A 53 -18.85 27.27 -3.89
N ALA A 54 -18.31 27.29 -2.67
CA ALA A 54 -18.72 28.27 -1.66
C ALA A 54 -18.28 29.69 -2.04
N GLU A 55 -17.10 29.85 -2.61
CA GLU A 55 -16.61 31.13 -3.15
C GLU A 55 -17.48 31.60 -4.33
N GLU A 56 -17.79 30.71 -5.29
CA GLU A 56 -18.68 31.02 -6.41
C GLU A 56 -20.12 31.35 -5.96
N GLU A 57 -20.61 30.78 -4.86
CA GLU A 57 -21.92 31.12 -4.30
C GLU A 57 -21.91 32.48 -3.60
N ASN A 58 -20.82 32.83 -2.94
CA ASN A 58 -20.67 34.14 -2.29
C ASN A 58 -20.49 35.26 -3.32
N GLU A 59 -19.68 35.04 -4.37
CA GLU A 59 -19.47 36.01 -5.45
C GLU A 59 -20.77 36.32 -6.24
N LYS A 60 -21.71 35.36 -6.32
CA LYS A 60 -23.02 35.59 -6.95
C LYS A 60 -24.04 36.27 -6.03
N ARG A 61 -23.74 36.37 -4.73
CA ARG A 61 -24.62 36.99 -3.72
C ARG A 61 -24.28 38.45 -3.43
N ASP A 62 -23.06 38.88 -3.78
CA ASP A 62 -22.60 40.28 -3.77
C ASP A 62 -22.88 40.98 -5.11
#